data_AF-A0A7S1H5B1-F1
#
_entry.id   AF-A0A7S1H5B1-F1
#
_cell.length_a   1.000
_cell.length_b   1.000
_cell.length_c   1.000
_cell.angle_alpha   90.00
_cell.angle_beta   90.00
_cell.angle_gamma   90.00
#
_symmetry.space_group_name_H-M   'P 1'
#
loop_
_entity.id
_entity.type
_entity.pdbx_description
1 polymer ?
#
loop_
_entity_poly.entity_id
_entity_poly.type
_entity_poly.pdbx_seq_one_letter_code
_entity_poly.pdbx_strand_id
1 'polypeptide(L)'
;PAVDPLDSTSRQIDPNVVGEEHYSTTRAVQAVLQRYKELRDIIAILGMDELSPEDKLAVARARKIQRFLSQPFHVAEVFTGTPGKYVPLKETIRGFKMI
;
A
#
# COMPACT_ATOMS: atom_id res chain seq x y z
N PRO A 1 -0.11 10.60 -3.69
CA PRO A 1 1.00 11.03 -4.58
C PRO A 1 1.45 9.83 -5.44
N ALA A 2 2.15 10.08 -6.56
CA ALA A 2 2.69 9.02 -7.43
C ALA A 2 4.06 8.53 -6.94
N VAL A 3 4.12 8.03 -5.71
CA VAL A 3 5.33 7.43 -5.11
C VAL A 3 5.30 5.93 -5.34
N ASP A 4 6.39 5.35 -5.83
CA ASP A 4 6.51 3.89 -5.94
C ASP A 4 6.80 3.27 -4.56
N PRO A 5 5.90 2.45 -4.01
CA PRO A 5 6.03 1.90 -2.66
C PRO A 5 7.05 0.76 -2.54
N LEU A 6 7.51 0.18 -3.65
CA LEU A 6 8.50 -0.90 -3.67
C LEU A 6 9.91 -0.37 -3.94
N ASP A 7 10.03 0.65 -4.79
CA ASP A 7 11.33 1.25 -5.11
C ASP A 7 11.76 2.31 -4.07
N SER A 8 10.81 2.88 -3.33
CA SER A 8 11.11 3.82 -2.24
C SER A 8 11.65 3.09 -1.01
N THR A 9 12.83 3.51 -0.53
CA THR A 9 13.49 2.91 0.64
C THR A 9 13.91 3.98 1.66
N SER A 10 14.06 3.57 2.92
CA SER A 10 14.56 4.43 4.00
C SER A 10 15.34 3.61 5.01
N ARG A 11 16.48 4.15 5.47
CA ARG A 11 17.28 3.56 6.55
C ARG A 11 16.57 3.55 7.90
N GLN A 12 15.50 4.34 8.04
CA GLN A 12 14.70 4.40 9.28
C GLN A 12 13.75 3.20 9.42
N ILE A 13 13.55 2.39 8.38
CA ILE A 13 12.75 1.16 8.47
C ILE A 13 13.56 0.07 9.19
N ASP A 14 13.75 0.29 10.49
CA ASP A 14 14.43 -0.58 11.45
C ASP A 14 13.55 -0.67 12.70
N PRO A 15 13.24 -1.87 13.22
CA PRO A 15 12.40 -2.04 14.40
C PRO A 15 12.93 -1.30 15.64
N ASN A 16 14.26 -1.09 15.73
CA ASN A 16 14.87 -0.35 16.84
C ASN A 16 14.68 1.17 16.73
N VAL A 17 14.31 1.67 15.56
CA VAL A 17 14.10 3.11 15.29
C VAL A 17 12.62 3.45 15.28
N VAL A 18 11.81 2.70 14.51
CA VAL A 18 10.39 2.99 14.31
C VAL A 18 9.44 2.15 15.17
N GLY A 19 9.98 1.17 15.90
CA GLY A 19 9.21 0.20 16.67
C GLY A 19 8.71 -0.98 15.83
N GLU A 20 8.46 -2.09 16.52
CA GLU A 20 8.09 -3.37 15.90
C GLU A 20 6.78 -3.31 15.10
N GLU A 21 5.78 -2.57 15.60
CA GLU A 21 4.47 -2.48 14.94
C GLU A 21 4.56 -1.74 13.60
N HIS A 22 5.29 -0.64 13.55
CA HIS A 22 5.47 0.11 12.31
C HIS A 22 6.30 -0.70 11.31
N TYR A 23 7.38 -1.33 11.78
CA TYR A 23 8.25 -2.16 10.96
C TYR A 23 7.49 -3.35 10.34
N SER A 24 6.81 -4.14 11.16
CA SER A 24 6.04 -5.31 10.72
C SER A 24 4.92 -4.92 9.75
N THR A 25 4.19 -3.84 10.02
CA THR A 25 3.13 -3.33 9.12
C THR A 25 3.71 -2.93 7.77
N THR A 26 4.86 -2.23 7.76
CA THR A 26 5.55 -1.84 6.52
C THR A 26 5.96 -3.06 5.71
N ARG A 27 6.59 -4.06 6.35
CA ARG A 27 7.02 -5.29 5.69
C ARG A 27 5.85 -6.10 5.13
N ALA A 28 4.74 -6.19 5.87
CA ALA A 28 3.54 -6.87 5.41
C ALA A 28 2.94 -6.20 4.16
N VAL A 29 2.83 -4.86 4.17
CA VAL A 29 2.36 -4.08 3.02
C VAL A 29 3.25 -4.29 1.80
N GLN A 30 4.58 -4.23 1.97
CA GLN A 30 5.54 -4.49 0.89
C GLN A 30 5.39 -5.91 0.32
N ALA A 31 5.25 -6.92 1.16
CA ALA A 31 5.09 -8.31 0.73
C ALA A 31 3.82 -8.51 -0.12
N VAL A 32 2.69 -7.92 0.29
CA VAL A 32 1.43 -7.98 -0.47
C VAL A 32 1.56 -7.30 -1.84
N LEU A 33 2.21 -6.13 -1.89
CA LEU A 33 2.43 -5.40 -3.13
C LEU A 33 3.41 -6.13 -4.07
N GLN A 34 4.44 -6.75 -3.51
CA GLN A 34 5.40 -7.57 -4.27
C GLN A 34 4.70 -8.80 -4.88
N ARG A 35 3.91 -9.52 -4.08
CA ARG A 35 3.11 -10.64 -4.58
C ARG A 35 2.16 -10.21 -5.70
N TYR A 36 1.51 -9.06 -5.56
CA TYR A 36 0.67 -8.52 -6.63
C TYR A 36 1.44 -8.20 -7.91
N LYS A 37 2.67 -7.69 -7.81
CA LYS A 37 3.53 -7.41 -8.96
C LYS A 37 3.86 -8.70 -9.74
N GLU A 38 4.17 -9.79 -9.03
CA GLU A 38 4.42 -11.12 -9.63
C GLU A 38 3.18 -11.68 -10.33
N LEU A 39 2.01 -11.53 -9.71
CA LEU A 39 0.75 -12.02 -10.28
C LEU A 39 0.25 -11.17 -11.44
N ARG A 40 0.73 -9.94 -11.62
CA ARG A 40 0.23 -9.01 -12.64
C ARG A 40 0.43 -9.53 -14.06
N ASP A 41 1.58 -10.15 -14.34
CA ASP A 41 1.87 -10.68 -15.68
C ASP A 41 1.03 -11.93 -15.96
N ILE A 42 0.80 -12.77 -14.94
CA ILE A 42 -0.11 -13.92 -15.01
C ILE A 42 -1.54 -13.45 -15.30
N ILE A 43 -2.03 -12.42 -14.58
CA ILE A 43 -3.37 -11.83 -14.78
C ILE A 43 -3.52 -11.29 -16.21
N ALA A 44 -2.47 -10.67 -16.76
CA ALA A 44 -2.51 -10.09 -18.10
C ALA A 44 -2.61 -11.15 -19.21
N ILE A 45 -2.07 -12.35 -18.98
CA ILE A 45 -2.05 -13.44 -19.97
C ILE A 45 -3.26 -14.36 -19.80
N LEU A 46 -3.52 -14.83 -18.58
CA LEU A 46 -4.49 -15.89 -18.28
C LEU A 46 -5.83 -15.36 -17.75
N GLY A 47 -5.87 -14.13 -17.23
CA GLY A 47 -7.05 -13.56 -16.58
C GLY A 47 -7.09 -13.83 -15.07
N MET A 48 -8.02 -13.17 -14.39
CA MET A 48 -8.13 -13.20 -12.92
C MET A 48 -8.70 -14.53 -12.40
N ASP A 49 -9.46 -15.25 -13.22
CA ASP A 49 -10.21 -16.44 -12.82
C ASP A 49 -9.31 -17.66 -12.59
N GLU A 50 -8.16 -17.70 -13.25
CA GLU A 50 -7.15 -18.77 -13.16
C GLU A 50 -6.31 -18.73 -11.88
N LEU A 51 -6.47 -17.68 -11.06
CA LEU A 51 -5.73 -17.55 -9.81
C LEU A 51 -6.33 -18.40 -8.69
N SER A 52 -5.45 -18.90 -7.83
CA SER A 52 -5.85 -19.54 -6.57
C SER A 52 -6.71 -18.59 -5.72
N PRO A 53 -7.61 -19.09 -4.87
CA PRO A 53 -8.40 -18.24 -3.96
C PRO A 53 -7.53 -17.33 -3.07
N GLU A 54 -6.35 -17.81 -2.67
CA GLU A 54 -5.38 -17.05 -1.87
C GLU A 54 -4.76 -15.90 -2.67
N ASP A 55 -4.36 -16.16 -3.92
CA ASP A 55 -3.81 -15.13 -4.80
C ASP A 55 -4.87 -14.09 -5.19
N LYS A 56 -6.13 -14.52 -5.39
CA LYS A 56 -7.26 -13.60 -5.58
C LYS A 56 -7.42 -12.65 -4.39
N LEU A 57 -7.27 -13.17 -3.17
CA LEU A 57 -7.32 -12.37 -1.95
C LEU A 57 -6.12 -11.42 -1.86
N ALA A 58 -4.91 -11.88 -2.16
CA ALA A 58 -3.71 -11.04 -2.19
C ALA A 58 -3.84 -9.88 -3.18
N VAL A 59 -4.35 -10.14 -4.39
CA VAL A 59 -4.62 -9.12 -5.43
C VAL A 59 -5.67 -8.11 -4.94
N ALA A 60 -6.75 -8.59 -4.31
CA ALA A 60 -7.78 -7.72 -3.77
C ALA A 60 -7.24 -6.80 -2.66
N ARG A 61 -6.42 -7.33 -1.75
CA ARG A 61 -5.73 -6.53 -0.71
C ARG A 61 -4.76 -5.54 -1.32
N ALA A 62 -3.89 -5.97 -2.24
CA ALA A 62 -2.93 -5.10 -2.90
C ALA A 62 -3.59 -3.92 -3.61
N ARG A 63 -4.71 -4.15 -4.32
CA ARG A 63 -5.49 -3.08 -4.95
C ARG A 63 -6.06 -2.09 -3.93
N LYS A 64 -6.50 -2.56 -2.76
CA LYS A 64 -6.94 -1.68 -1.66
C LYS A 64 -5.77 -0.85 -1.11
N ILE A 65 -4.62 -1.48 -0.84
CA ILE A 65 -3.40 -0.82 -0.37
C ILE A 65 -2.95 0.27 -1.35
N GLN A 66 -2.87 -0.03 -2.65
CA GLN A 66 -2.45 0.94 -3.67
C GLN A 66 -3.35 2.19 -3.69
N ARG A 67 -4.67 2.00 -3.55
CA ARG A 67 -5.61 3.13 -3.45
C ARG A 67 -5.49 3.85 -2.11
N PHE A 68 -5.23 3.14 -1.02
CA PHE A 68 -5.10 3.70 0.32
C PHE A 68 -3.82 4.54 0.50
N LEU A 69 -2.78 4.29 -0.30
CA LEU A 69 -1.58 5.14 -0.40
C LEU A 69 -1.85 6.49 -1.08
N SER A 70 -3.01 6.67 -1.73
CA SER A 70 -3.42 7.96 -2.27
C SER A 70 -3.98 8.85 -1.18
N GLN A 71 -3.68 10.15 -1.27
CA GLN A 71 -4.10 11.14 -0.28
C GLN A 71 -4.34 12.48 -0.96
N PRO A 72 -5.46 13.18 -0.66
CA PRO A 72 -5.70 14.53 -1.11
C PRO A 72 -4.77 15.51 -0.38
N PHE A 73 -4.16 16.42 -1.14
CA PHE A 73 -3.22 17.40 -0.60
C PHE A 73 -3.87 18.77 -0.47
N HIS A 74 -3.59 19.48 0.63
CA HIS A 74 -4.09 20.84 0.87
C HIS A 74 -3.69 21.81 -0.27
N VAL A 75 -2.47 21.66 -0.81
CA VAL A 75 -2.01 22.47 -1.95
C VAL A 75 -2.75 22.17 -3.27
N ALA A 76 -3.37 20.99 -3.38
CA ALA A 76 -4.11 20.58 -4.56
C ALA A 76 -5.61 20.89 -4.45
N GLU A 77 -6.08 21.38 -3.31
CA GLU A 77 -7.49 21.67 -3.03
C GLU A 77 -8.06 22.69 -4.01
N VAL A 78 -7.26 23.72 -4.35
CA VAL A 78 -7.63 24.78 -5.31
C VAL A 78 -7.94 24.24 -6.71
N PHE A 79 -7.34 23.11 -7.09
CA PHE A 79 -7.50 22.50 -8.42
C PHE A 79 -8.50 21.33 -8.43
N THR A 80 -8.60 20.60 -7.32
CA THR A 80 -9.38 19.35 -7.24
C THR A 80 -10.73 19.52 -6.55
N GLY A 81 -10.94 20.61 -5.82
CA GLY A 81 -12.14 20.83 -4.99
C GLY A 81 -12.28 19.86 -3.81
N THR A 82 -11.31 18.96 -3.61
CA THR A 82 -11.32 17.99 -2.52
C THR A 82 -10.46 18.50 -1.37
N PRO A 83 -10.99 18.57 -0.13
CA PRO A 83 -10.22 19.10 0.99
C PRO A 83 -9.01 18.22 1.29
N GLY A 84 -7.87 18.89 1.50
CA GLY A 84 -6.65 18.21 1.93
C GLY A 84 -6.87 17.48 3.25
N LYS A 85 -6.13 16.37 3.45
CA LYS A 85 -6.15 15.64 4.72
C LYS A 85 -4.74 15.53 5.28
N TYR A 86 -4.61 15.68 6.60
CA TYR A 86 -3.42 15.29 7.34
C TYR A 86 -3.72 14.00 8.09
N VAL A 87 -2.90 12.97 7.90
CA VAL A 87 -3.08 11.66 8.54
C VAL A 87 -1.94 11.44 9.54
N PRO A 88 -2.21 11.37 10.85
CA PRO A 88 -1.19 11.09 11.85
C PRO A 88 -0.57 9.70 11.68
N LEU A 89 0.70 9.53 12.06
CA LEU A 89 1.43 8.26 11.93
C LEU A 89 0.68 7.06 12.55
N LYS A 90 0.11 7.24 13.74
CA LYS A 90 -0.64 6.19 14.44
C LYS A 90 -1.85 5.70 13.63
N GLU A 91 -2.54 6.63 12.97
CA GLU A 91 -3.68 6.32 12.11
C GLU A 91 -3.26 5.63 10.82
N THR A 92 -2.11 6.03 10.25
CA THR A 92 -1.52 5.35 9.09
C THR A 92 -1.22 3.89 9.41
N ILE A 93 -0.50 3.62 10.50
CA ILE A 93 -0.14 2.25 10.91
C ILE A 93 -1.41 1.43 11.17
N ARG A 94 -2.35 1.97 11.92
CA ARG A 94 -3.64 1.31 12.21
C ARG A 94 -4.41 1.00 10.92
N GLY A 95 -4.51 1.97 10.01
CA GLY A 95 -5.23 1.82 8.75
C GLY A 95 -4.65 0.71 7.88
N PHE A 96 -3.33 0.67 7.71
CA PHE A 96 -2.68 -0.39 6.92
C PHE A 96 -2.76 -1.77 7.58
N LYS A 97 -2.77 -1.85 8.91
CA LYS A 97 -2.91 -3.11 9.64
C LYS A 97 -4.30 -3.74 9.52
N MET A 98 -5.33 -2.95 9.21
CA MET A 98 -6.71 -3.43 9.05
C MET A 98 -7.02 -3.99 7.65
N ILE A 99 -6.13 -3.83 6.67
CA ILE A 99 -6.32 -4.23 5.26
C ILE A 99 -5.84 -5.68 5.04
#